data_AF-A0AAU9QSV6-F1
#
_entry.id   AF-A0AAU9QSV6-F1
#
_cell.length_a   1.000
_cell.length_b   1.000
_cell.length_c   1.000
_cell.angle_alpha   90.00
_cell.angle_beta   90.00
_cell.angle_gamma   90.00
#
_symmetry.space_group_name_H-M   'P 1'
#
loop_
_entity.id
_entity.type
_entity.pdbx_description
1 polymer ?
#
loop_
_entity_poly.entity_id
_entity_poly.type
_entity_poly.pdbx_seq_one_letter_code
_entity_poly.pdbx_strand_id
1 'polypeptide(L)'
;MCEMQIGTIECRGDGYLWDADSVGYDPADKSMPCPNCNTLVFLENAKEEAESTSYYQDMTSSGTGVTIWENAVKAANYWNPEATTEALPKIGKVEAVYDDPDDKSNTLTQVFCY
;
A
#
# COMPACT_ATOMS: atom_id res chain seq x y z
N MET A 1 19.52 7.96 -7.24
CA MET A 1 18.89 7.96 -5.90
C MET A 1 17.42 8.27 -6.12
N CYS A 2 16.50 7.62 -5.41
CA CYS A 2 15.07 7.91 -5.55
C CYS A 2 14.74 9.23 -4.86
N GLU A 3 13.98 10.10 -5.54
CA GLU A 3 13.58 11.44 -5.07
C GLU A 3 12.05 11.60 -5.12
N MET A 4 11.31 10.50 -4.92
CA MET A 4 9.85 10.55 -4.86
C MET A 4 9.41 11.45 -3.70
N GLN A 5 8.48 12.37 -3.96
CA GLN A 5 7.91 13.25 -2.96
C GLN A 5 6.41 13.47 -3.23
N ILE A 6 5.59 13.41 -2.18
CA ILE A 6 4.17 13.78 -2.17
C ILE A 6 3.91 14.63 -0.93
N GLY A 7 3.83 15.95 -1.12
CA GLY A 7 3.74 16.88 0.01
C GLY A 7 4.98 16.77 0.89
N THR A 8 4.78 16.37 2.15
CA THR A 8 5.84 16.18 3.14
C THR A 8 6.37 14.75 3.15
N ILE A 9 5.69 13.80 2.50
CA ILE A 9 6.13 12.40 2.41
C ILE A 9 7.20 12.30 1.32
N GLU A 10 8.42 11.91 1.68
CA GLU A 10 9.55 11.83 0.75
C GLU A 10 10.33 10.51 0.89
N CYS A 11 10.93 10.06 -0.22
CA CYS A 11 11.92 9.00 -0.25
C CYS A 11 13.30 9.61 -0.45
N ARG A 12 14.28 9.22 0.38
CA ARG A 12 15.67 9.70 0.30
C ARG A 12 16.61 8.70 -0.39
N GLY A 13 16.04 7.69 -1.04
CA GLY A 13 16.76 6.67 -1.78
C GLY A 13 17.18 5.44 -1.00
N ASP A 14 16.72 5.29 0.25
CA ASP A 14 16.87 4.11 1.09
C ASP A 14 15.77 3.05 0.90
N GLY A 15 14.76 3.36 0.08
CA GLY A 15 13.65 2.44 -0.21
C GLY A 15 12.41 2.65 0.64
N TYR A 16 12.40 3.65 1.53
CA TYR A 16 11.27 3.91 2.44
C TYR A 16 10.87 5.39 2.40
N LEU A 17 9.60 5.63 2.67
CA LEU A 17 9.01 6.95 2.76
C LEU A 17 9.13 7.45 4.20
N TRP A 18 9.30 8.75 4.33
CA TRP A 18 9.35 9.43 5.60
C TRP A 18 8.58 10.74 5.52
N ASP A 19 7.89 11.10 6.60
CA ASP A 19 7.19 12.38 6.71
C ASP A 19 8.13 13.48 7.19
N ALA A 20 8.38 14.45 6.31
CA ALA A 20 9.29 15.55 6.56
C ALA A 20 8.88 16.54 7.63
N ASP A 21 7.60 16.54 7.99
CA ASP A 21 7.08 17.36 9.08
C ASP A 21 7.18 16.65 10.45
N SER A 22 7.59 15.39 10.49
CA SER A 22 7.81 14.65 11.74
C SER A 22 9.04 15.16 12.50
N VAL A 23 9.02 15.05 13.83
CA VAL A 23 10.04 15.58 14.78
C VAL A 23 11.39 14.83 14.75
N GLY A 24 11.81 14.33 13.59
CA GLY A 24 13.09 13.69 13.37
C GLY A 24 13.05 12.68 12.23
N TYR A 25 14.15 12.62 11.47
CA TYR A 25 14.37 11.53 10.52
C TYR A 25 14.96 10.32 11.26
N ASP A 26 14.21 9.23 11.31
CA ASP A 26 14.70 7.94 11.78
C ASP A 26 15.00 7.04 10.56
N PRO A 27 16.27 6.87 10.18
CA PRO A 27 16.66 5.97 9.08
C PRO A 27 16.40 4.48 9.37
N ALA A 28 16.08 4.12 10.62
CA ALA A 28 15.69 2.76 10.97
C ALA A 28 14.20 2.49 10.76
N ASP A 29 13.38 3.53 10.55
CA ASP A 29 11.96 3.37 10.24
C ASP A 29 11.79 2.82 8.82
N LYS A 30 11.17 1.63 8.74
CA LYS A 30 10.90 0.89 7.50
C LYS A 30 9.42 0.58 7.34
N SER A 31 8.56 1.32 8.04
CA SER A 31 7.11 1.10 8.08
C SER A 31 6.41 1.43 6.75
N MET A 32 6.94 2.38 5.97
CA MET A 32 6.35 2.83 4.71
C MET A 32 7.29 2.55 3.53
N PRO A 33 7.25 1.37 2.88
CA PRO A 33 8.08 1.12 1.71
C PRO A 33 7.75 2.10 0.56
N CYS A 34 8.75 2.50 -0.21
CA CYS A 34 8.57 3.45 -1.31
C CYS A 34 7.99 2.76 -2.56
N PRO A 35 6.85 3.19 -3.12
CA PRO A 35 6.28 2.59 -4.33
C PRO A 35 7.15 2.80 -5.58
N ASN A 36 8.05 3.79 -5.58
CA ASN A 36 8.94 4.08 -6.70
C ASN A 36 10.19 3.18 -6.73
N CYS A 37 10.90 3.03 -5.60
CA CYS A 37 12.19 2.32 -5.57
C CYS A 37 12.21 1.03 -4.73
N ASN A 38 11.11 0.71 -4.05
CA ASN A 38 10.93 -0.52 -3.28
C ASN A 38 9.54 -1.12 -3.54
N THR A 39 9.13 -1.11 -4.82
CA THR A 39 7.77 -1.40 -5.28
C THR A 39 7.25 -2.77 -4.83
N LEU A 40 8.10 -3.80 -4.81
CA LEU A 40 7.68 -5.14 -4.38
C LEU A 40 7.28 -5.15 -2.90
N VAL A 41 8.14 -4.64 -2.01
CA VAL A 41 7.86 -4.60 -0.57
C VAL A 41 6.67 -3.68 -0.26
N PHE A 42 6.52 -2.59 -1.03
CA PHE A 42 5.33 -1.73 -0.95
C PHE A 42 4.04 -2.51 -1.25
N LEU A 43 4.02 -3.31 -2.32
CA LEU A 43 2.87 -4.15 -2.65
C LEU A 43 2.69 -5.32 -1.68
N GLU A 44 3.75 -5.92 -1.14
CA GLU A 44 3.64 -6.96 -0.10
C GLU A 44 2.99 -6.42 1.17
N ASN A 45 3.39 -5.22 1.60
CA ASN A 45 2.79 -4.56 2.76
C ASN A 45 1.31 -4.21 2.50
N ALA A 46 0.99 -3.65 1.33
CA ALA A 46 -0.39 -3.37 0.95
C ALA A 46 -1.27 -4.64 0.85
N LYS A 47 -0.70 -5.78 0.45
CA LYS A 47 -1.39 -7.07 0.49
C LYS A 47 -1.72 -7.47 1.92
N GLU A 48 -0.75 -7.43 2.83
CA GLU A 48 -0.97 -7.78 4.25
C GLU A 48 -2.06 -6.91 4.87
N GLU A 49 -2.04 -5.60 4.61
CA GLU A 49 -3.03 -4.66 5.10
C GLU A 49 -4.42 -4.93 4.48
N ALA A 50 -4.47 -5.19 3.17
CA ALA A 50 -5.71 -5.51 2.47
C ALA A 50 -6.36 -6.83 2.92
N GLU A 51 -5.56 -7.82 3.31
CA GLU A 51 -6.03 -9.13 3.79
C GLU A 51 -6.41 -9.11 5.27
N SER A 52 -6.09 -8.04 6.01
CA SER A 52 -6.36 -7.91 7.45
C SER A 52 -7.34 -6.80 7.84
N THR A 53 -7.66 -5.89 6.90
CA THR A 53 -8.49 -4.71 7.17
C THR A 53 -9.81 -4.77 6.41
N SER A 54 -10.89 -5.22 7.06
CA SER A 54 -12.22 -5.27 6.43
C SER A 54 -12.88 -3.90 6.29
N TYR A 55 -12.52 -2.97 7.16
CA TYR A 55 -12.96 -1.57 7.14
C TYR A 55 -11.92 -0.67 7.79
N TYR A 56 -11.67 0.49 7.18
CA TYR A 56 -10.92 1.58 7.79
C TYR A 56 -11.66 2.90 7.61
N GLN A 57 -11.41 3.81 8.54
CA GLN A 57 -11.85 5.19 8.46
C GLN A 57 -10.81 6.09 9.10
N ASP A 58 -10.37 7.10 8.38
CA ASP A 58 -9.52 8.18 8.84
C ASP A 58 -10.23 9.54 8.67
N MET A 59 -9.51 10.65 8.89
CA MET A 59 -10.07 12.00 8.79
C MET A 59 -10.46 12.42 7.37
N THR A 60 -9.92 11.75 6.36
CA THR A 60 -9.99 12.14 4.94
C THR A 60 -10.63 11.08 4.04
N SER A 61 -10.68 9.83 4.50
CA SER A 61 -11.15 8.70 3.70
C SER A 61 -11.69 7.57 4.56
N SER A 62 -12.41 6.67 3.91
CA SER A 62 -12.85 5.40 4.44
C SER A 62 -12.86 4.38 3.32
N GLY A 63 -12.63 3.12 3.64
CA GLY A 63 -12.63 2.06 2.64
C GLY A 63 -12.49 0.69 3.27
N THR A 64 -12.10 -0.26 2.45
CA THR A 64 -11.93 -1.67 2.83
C THR A 64 -10.58 -2.17 2.35
N GLY A 65 -10.25 -3.43 2.63
CA GLY A 65 -9.06 -4.06 2.09
C GLY A 65 -8.99 -4.00 0.57
N VAL A 66 -10.14 -4.03 -0.12
CA VAL A 66 -10.24 -3.83 -1.57
C VAL A 66 -9.73 -2.45 -1.96
N THR A 67 -10.17 -1.41 -1.25
CA THR A 67 -9.73 -0.02 -1.48
C THR A 67 -8.23 0.16 -1.23
N ILE A 68 -7.70 -0.48 -0.18
CA ILE A 68 -6.27 -0.47 0.14
C ILE A 68 -5.46 -1.05 -1.02
N TRP A 69 -5.83 -2.26 -1.46
CA TRP A 69 -5.13 -2.97 -2.52
C TRP A 69 -5.16 -2.21 -3.86
N GLU A 70 -6.33 -1.77 -4.30
CA GLU A 70 -6.49 -1.06 -5.58
C GLU A 70 -5.73 0.28 -5.60
N ASN A 71 -5.77 1.03 -4.49
CA ASN A 71 -5.02 2.28 -4.38
C ASN A 71 -3.52 2.05 -4.36
N ALA A 72 -3.03 0.99 -3.70
CA ALA A 72 -1.62 0.63 -3.73
C ALA A 72 -1.17 0.26 -5.14
N VAL A 73 -1.90 -0.61 -5.85
CA VAL A 73 -1.59 -0.98 -7.25
C VAL A 73 -1.61 0.25 -8.15
N LYS A 74 -2.56 1.17 -7.97
CA LYS A 74 -2.62 2.44 -8.71
C LYS A 74 -1.41 3.33 -8.44
N ALA A 75 -1.02 3.48 -7.17
CA ALA A 75 0.14 4.28 -6.78
C ALA A 75 1.45 3.67 -7.32
N ALA A 76 1.63 2.35 -7.17
CA ALA A 76 2.78 1.63 -7.69
C ALA A 76 2.89 1.80 -9.21
N ASN A 77 1.79 1.63 -9.95
CA ASN A 77 1.77 1.84 -11.41
C ASN A 77 2.08 3.29 -11.82
N TYR A 78 1.64 4.27 -11.04
CA TYR A 78 1.92 5.68 -11.32
C TYR A 78 3.42 6.00 -11.15
N TRP A 79 4.04 5.49 -10.08
CA TRP A 79 5.43 5.82 -9.74
C TRP A 79 6.45 4.93 -10.44
N ASN A 80 6.17 3.64 -10.58
CA ASN A 80 7.07 2.68 -11.21
C ASN A 80 6.27 1.56 -11.94
N PRO A 81 5.75 1.84 -13.15
CA PRO A 81 4.93 0.88 -13.90
C PRO A 81 5.68 -0.39 -14.29
N GLU A 82 6.98 -0.29 -14.58
CA GLU A 82 7.82 -1.43 -14.95
C GLU A 82 7.99 -2.39 -13.76
N ALA A 83 8.44 -1.89 -12.60
CA ALA A 83 8.59 -2.73 -11.42
C ALA A 83 7.23 -3.24 -10.90
N THR A 84 6.14 -2.50 -11.09
CA THR A 84 4.80 -2.96 -10.74
C THR A 84 4.40 -4.17 -11.59
N THR A 85 4.64 -4.09 -12.91
CA THR A 85 4.37 -5.19 -13.84
C THR A 85 5.16 -6.45 -13.45
N GLU A 86 6.40 -6.30 -13.00
CA GLU A 86 7.20 -7.42 -12.52
C GLU A 86 6.81 -7.93 -11.13
N ALA A 87 6.31 -7.05 -10.26
CA ALA A 87 5.98 -7.38 -8.88
C ALA A 87 4.65 -8.13 -8.76
N LEU A 88 3.62 -7.74 -9.52
CA LEU A 88 2.29 -8.33 -9.41
C LEU A 88 2.27 -9.87 -9.56
N PRO A 89 2.96 -10.48 -10.53
CA PRO A 89 3.07 -11.95 -10.61
C PRO A 89 3.79 -12.59 -9.41
N LYS A 90 4.73 -11.87 -8.77
CA LYS A 90 5.45 -12.35 -7.58
C LYS A 90 4.57 -12.31 -6.34
N ILE A 91 3.72 -11.28 -6.22
CA ILE A 91 2.69 -11.18 -5.16
C ILE A 91 1.69 -12.34 -5.28
N GLY A 92 1.30 -12.68 -6.50
CA GLY A 92 0.37 -13.76 -6.79
C GLY A 92 -1.06 -13.43 -6.33
N LYS A 93 -1.67 -14.34 -5.58
CA LYS A 93 -3.05 -14.19 -5.09
C LYS A 93 -3.13 -13.13 -3.98
N VAL A 94 -4.11 -12.24 -4.03
CA VAL A 94 -4.48 -11.33 -2.93
C VAL A 94 -5.92 -11.56 -2.54
N GLU A 95 -6.18 -11.76 -1.25
CA GLU A 95 -7.50 -12.05 -0.68
C GLU A 95 -8.03 -10.86 0.14
N ALA A 96 -8.24 -9.74 -0.52
CA ALA A 96 -8.65 -8.50 0.13
C ALA A 96 -10.01 -8.64 0.83
N VAL A 97 -10.08 -8.25 2.09
CA VAL A 97 -11.29 -8.41 2.93
C VAL A 97 -12.14 -7.14 2.96
N TYR A 98 -13.45 -7.32 3.13
CA TYR A 98 -14.40 -6.23 3.33
C TYR A 98 -15.62 -6.67 4.14
N ASP A 99 -16.22 -5.76 4.91
CA ASP A 99 -17.46 -6.07 5.65
C ASP A 99 -18.63 -6.36 4.68
N ASP A 100 -19.43 -7.38 4.99
CA ASP A 100 -20.62 -7.69 4.21
C ASP A 100 -21.62 -6.49 4.29
N PRO A 101 -22.05 -5.93 3.14
CA PRO A 101 -22.97 -4.80 3.12
C PRO A 101 -24.32 -5.10 3.80
N ASP A 102 -24.75 -6.35 3.78
CA ASP A 102 -26.03 -6.81 4.32
C ASP A 102 -25.91 -7.29 5.78
N ASP A 103 -24.72 -7.73 6.21
CA ASP A 103 -24.41 -8.16 7.58
C ASP A 103 -22.99 -7.77 8.01
N LYS A 104 -22.82 -6.58 8.57
CA LYS A 104 -21.50 -6.08 9.00
C LYS A 104 -20.80 -6.90 10.11
N SER A 105 -21.45 -7.92 10.66
CA SER A 105 -20.79 -8.88 11.56
C SER A 105 -20.06 -10.00 10.81
N ASN A 106 -20.25 -10.08 9.49
CA ASN A 106 -19.62 -11.00 8.57
C ASN A 106 -18.60 -10.26 7.67
N THR A 107 -17.53 -10.95 7.31
CA THR A 107 -16.47 -10.44 6.42
C THR A 107 -16.44 -11.27 5.15
N LEU A 108 -16.43 -10.59 4.00
CA LEU A 108 -16.30 -11.17 2.67
C LEU A 108 -14.89 -10.94 2.12
N THR A 109 -14.58 -11.65 1.03
CA THR A 109 -13.26 -11.60 0.39
C THR A 109 -13.41 -11.36 -1.10
N GLN A 110 -12.64 -10.41 -1.63
CA GLN A 110 -12.42 -10.22 -3.07
C GLN A 110 -11.02 -10.72 -3.44
N VAL A 111 -10.96 -11.61 -4.42
CA VAL A 111 -9.71 -12.24 -4.85
C VAL A 111 -9.16 -11.54 -6.09
N PHE A 112 -7.89 -11.13 -6.04
CA PHE A 112 -7.11 -10.67 -7.18
C PHE A 112 -6.07 -11.71 -7.57
N CYS A 113 -5.90 -11.95 -8.88
CA CYS A 113 -4.91 -12.87 -9.43
C CYS A 113 -4.13 -12.15 -10.55
N TYR A 114 -2.83 -12.41 -10.65
CA TYR A 114 -1.89 -11.77 -11.58
C TYR A 114 -1.02 -12.81 -12.29
#